data_AF-E0DHN7-F1
#
_entry.id   AF-E0DHN7-F1
#
_cell.length_a   1.000
_cell.length_b   1.000
_cell.length_c   1.000
_cell.angle_alpha   90.00
_cell.angle_beta   90.00
_cell.angle_gamma   90.00
#
_symmetry.space_group_name_H-M   'P 1'
#
loop_
_entity.id
_entity.type
_entity.pdbx_description
1 polymer ?
#
loop_
_entity_poly.entity_id
_entity_poly.type
_entity_poly.pdbx_seq_one_letter_code
_entity_poly.pdbx_strand_id
1 'polypeptide(L)'
;MRTSRPSSAALSSHLDFLSKLGSNESVVYLDETFRREGDHNEHGFYSVCGVVLQGQHIFTMQDDLREIVGGNYWHATEALRDGRTDVFLDMLEHMRSHPTMNIIVATTNVDGSDEQAMEKARHQVLSELLIDLTNADKSFRGAIMEQRDNRRKNNSDDAFIRNLRLEEKISPAMAFKLISPQIDRNLWLPDTAAMAYRRTITHPYNETSQWFGDYLQKFSHVTVLNENTNPDPRVLPIMSERMKKIQNDP
;
A
#
# COMPACT_ATOMS: atom_id res chain seq x y z
N MET A 1 2.44 -7.06 -24.43
CA MET A 1 3.23 -6.60 -23.26
C MET A 1 4.46 -7.49 -23.15
N ARG A 2 5.68 -6.95 -23.35
CA ARG A 2 6.91 -7.73 -23.20
C ARG A 2 7.25 -7.77 -21.71
N THR A 3 6.79 -8.80 -21.01
CA THR A 3 7.22 -9.08 -19.64
C THR A 3 8.69 -9.51 -19.69
N SER A 4 9.61 -8.61 -19.37
CA SER A 4 11.01 -8.99 -19.18
C SER A 4 11.06 -9.94 -17.99
N ARG A 5 11.50 -11.19 -18.20
CA ARG A 5 11.78 -12.09 -17.07
C ARG A 5 12.71 -11.35 -16.10
N PRO A 6 12.39 -11.33 -14.80
CA PRO A 6 13.28 -10.71 -13.83
C PRO A 6 14.64 -11.41 -13.89
N SER A 7 15.71 -10.64 -13.73
CA SER A 7 17.05 -11.21 -13.72
C SER A 7 17.16 -12.20 -12.55
N SER A 8 17.81 -13.35 -12.77
CA SER A 8 18.01 -14.37 -11.74
C SER A 8 18.67 -13.81 -10.48
N ALA A 9 19.53 -12.80 -10.63
CA ALA A 9 20.19 -12.10 -9.53
C ALA A 9 19.22 -11.25 -8.69
N ALA A 10 18.28 -10.54 -9.31
CA ALA A 10 17.29 -9.73 -8.57
C ALA A 10 16.34 -10.62 -7.77
N LEU A 11 15.87 -11.71 -8.38
CA LEU A 11 15.07 -12.74 -7.70
C LEU A 11 15.83 -13.35 -6.51
N SER A 12 17.09 -13.75 -6.72
CA SER A 12 17.91 -14.35 -5.66
C SER A 12 18.17 -13.39 -4.51
N SER A 13 18.45 -12.11 -4.79
CA SER A 13 18.67 -11.09 -3.76
C SER A 13 17.39 -10.74 -2.98
N HIS A 14 16.23 -10.83 -3.63
CA HIS A 14 14.93 -10.64 -2.97
C HIS A 14 14.62 -11.79 -2.01
N LEU A 15 14.71 -13.04 -2.48
CA LEU A 15 14.44 -14.21 -1.66
C LEU A 15 15.43 -14.34 -0.50
N ASP A 16 16.71 -14.02 -0.72
CA ASP A 16 17.72 -13.99 0.35
C ASP A 16 17.34 -13.00 1.46
N PHE A 17 16.89 -11.79 1.09
CA PHE A 17 16.39 -10.80 2.06
C PHE A 17 15.20 -11.33 2.86
N LEU A 18 14.16 -11.86 2.19
CA LEU A 18 12.98 -12.37 2.86
C LEU A 18 13.31 -13.55 3.79
N SER A 19 14.20 -14.45 3.36
CA SER A 19 14.61 -15.64 4.14
C SER A 19 15.39 -15.32 5.41
N LYS A 20 15.94 -14.10 5.52
CA LYS A 20 16.73 -13.64 6.67
C LYS A 20 15.91 -12.86 7.69
N LEU A 21 14.65 -12.55 7.39
CA LEU A 21 13.77 -11.86 8.32
C LEU A 21 13.48 -12.77 9.52
N GLY A 22 13.67 -12.23 10.72
CA GLY A 22 13.23 -12.89 11.94
C GLY A 22 11.71 -13.02 11.99
N SER A 23 11.21 -13.99 12.75
CA SER A 23 9.77 -14.31 12.82
C SER A 23 8.88 -13.11 13.12
N ASN A 24 9.32 -12.23 14.02
CA ASN A 24 8.58 -11.03 14.46
C ASN A 24 9.03 -9.75 13.74
N GLU A 25 10.03 -9.82 12.86
CA GLU A 25 10.47 -8.66 12.09
C GLU A 25 9.46 -8.37 10.98
N SER A 26 9.25 -7.09 10.67
CA SER A 26 8.19 -6.66 9.76
C SER A 26 8.74 -6.05 8.47
N VAL A 27 8.00 -6.25 7.39
CA VAL A 27 8.16 -5.52 6.12
C VAL A 27 6.81 -4.96 5.70
N VAL A 28 6.83 -3.86 4.96
CA VAL A 28 5.63 -3.29 4.36
C VAL A 28 5.64 -3.52 2.86
N TYR A 29 4.53 -4.01 2.33
CA TYR A 29 4.26 -4.08 0.90
C TYR A 29 3.44 -2.86 0.49
N LEU A 30 3.88 -2.12 -0.51
CA LEU A 30 3.29 -0.83 -0.91
C LEU A 30 2.71 -0.89 -2.31
N ASP A 31 1.56 -0.27 -2.49
CA ASP A 31 0.99 0.07 -3.79
C ASP A 31 0.31 1.44 -3.78
N GLU A 32 0.18 2.03 -4.96
CA GLU A 32 -0.23 3.41 -5.16
C GLU A 32 -1.60 3.50 -5.81
N THR A 33 -2.44 4.41 -5.31
CA THR A 33 -3.69 4.77 -5.97
C THR A 33 -3.84 6.26 -6.01
N PHE A 34 -4.22 6.77 -7.17
CA PHE A 34 -4.32 8.20 -7.38
C PHE A 34 -5.36 8.57 -8.44
N ARG A 35 -5.85 9.79 -8.36
CA ARG A 35 -6.69 10.42 -9.39
C ARG A 35 -6.10 11.78 -9.67
N ARG A 36 -5.98 12.16 -10.95
CA ARG A 36 -5.51 13.50 -11.30
C ARG A 36 -6.65 14.50 -11.16
N GLU A 37 -6.31 15.73 -10.82
CA GLU A 37 -7.29 16.80 -10.83
C GLU A 37 -7.90 16.96 -12.24
N GLY A 38 -9.22 17.14 -12.30
CA GLY A 38 -9.94 17.29 -13.56
C GLY A 38 -10.39 15.96 -14.20
N ASP A 39 -9.89 14.82 -13.74
CA ASP A 39 -10.48 13.52 -14.08
C ASP A 39 -11.92 13.49 -13.54
N HIS A 40 -12.90 13.43 -14.44
CA HIS A 40 -14.33 13.45 -14.12
C HIS A 40 -14.80 14.70 -13.32
N ASN A 41 -14.12 15.85 -13.46
CA ASN A 41 -14.39 17.09 -12.70
C ASN A 41 -14.29 16.93 -11.18
N GLU A 42 -13.43 16.02 -10.71
CA GLU A 42 -13.20 15.79 -9.28
C GLU A 42 -11.81 16.29 -8.83
N HIS A 43 -11.65 16.45 -7.51
CA HIS A 43 -10.37 16.81 -6.90
C HIS A 43 -9.35 15.68 -7.06
N GLY A 44 -8.09 16.07 -7.28
CA GLY A 44 -6.97 15.14 -7.36
C GLY A 44 -6.59 14.63 -5.98
N PHE A 45 -6.16 13.37 -5.91
CA PHE A 45 -5.58 12.79 -4.71
C PHE A 45 -4.46 11.82 -5.05
N TYR A 46 -3.55 11.64 -4.10
CA TYR A 46 -2.51 10.63 -4.15
C TYR A 46 -2.52 9.86 -2.84
N SER A 47 -2.58 8.54 -2.90
CA SER A 47 -2.52 7.67 -1.74
C SER A 47 -1.54 6.53 -1.95
N VAL A 48 -0.81 6.17 -0.90
CA VAL A 48 -0.03 4.94 -0.81
C VAL A 48 -0.69 4.06 0.23
N CYS A 49 -1.01 2.83 -0.15
CA CYS A 49 -1.49 1.80 0.77
C CYS A 49 -0.35 0.82 1.05
N GLY A 50 -0.13 0.55 2.33
CA GLY A 50 0.86 -0.38 2.83
C GLY A 50 0.21 -1.52 3.60
N VAL A 51 0.65 -2.74 3.34
CA VAL A 51 0.27 -3.94 4.10
C VAL A 51 1.51 -4.45 4.82
N VAL A 52 1.47 -4.47 6.15
CA VAL A 52 2.58 -4.89 6.99
C VAL A 52 2.48 -6.39 7.27
N LEU A 53 3.53 -7.14 6.97
CA LEU A 53 3.63 -8.57 7.25
C LEU A 53 4.85 -8.85 8.12
N GLN A 54 4.68 -9.75 9.09
CA GLN A 54 5.78 -10.30 9.88
C GLN A 54 6.48 -11.43 9.11
N GLY A 55 7.78 -11.61 9.33
CA GLY A 55 8.63 -12.55 8.62
C GLY A 55 8.08 -13.97 8.59
N GLN A 56 7.48 -14.44 9.68
CA GLN A 56 6.89 -15.79 9.77
C GLN A 56 5.68 -16.01 8.85
N HIS A 57 5.02 -14.96 8.37
CA HIS A 57 3.80 -15.03 7.54
C HIS A 57 4.06 -14.79 6.05
N ILE A 58 5.26 -14.35 5.66
CA ILE A 58 5.54 -13.89 4.29
C ILE A 58 5.31 -14.97 3.25
N PHE A 59 5.86 -16.18 3.45
CA PHE A 59 5.76 -17.25 2.45
C PHE A 59 4.41 -17.94 2.46
N THR A 60 3.81 -18.13 3.63
CA THR A 60 2.45 -18.71 3.73
C THR A 60 1.44 -17.80 3.04
N MET A 61 1.54 -16.48 3.24
CA MET A 61 0.70 -15.50 2.55
C MET A 61 0.83 -15.59 1.03
N GLN A 62 2.05 -15.77 0.49
CA GLN A 62 2.22 -15.93 -0.97
C GLN A 62 1.55 -17.20 -1.52
N ASP A 63 1.55 -18.30 -0.76
CA ASP A 63 0.90 -19.54 -1.15
C ASP A 63 -0.63 -19.41 -1.08
N ASP A 64 -1.17 -18.84 0.01
CA ASP A 64 -2.59 -18.57 0.19
C ASP A 64 -3.13 -17.67 -0.94
N LEU A 65 -2.40 -16.60 -1.27
CA LEU A 65 -2.76 -15.69 -2.35
C LEU A 65 -2.80 -16.37 -3.72
N ARG A 66 -1.85 -17.27 -4.00
CA ARG A 66 -1.85 -18.05 -5.25
C ARG A 66 -3.08 -18.94 -5.34
N GLU A 67 -3.50 -19.54 -4.23
CA GLU A 67 -4.69 -20.38 -4.16
C GLU A 67 -5.97 -19.57 -4.40
N ILE A 68 -6.14 -18.45 -3.69
CA ILE A 68 -7.30 -17.55 -3.85
C ILE A 68 -7.40 -17.06 -5.31
N VAL A 69 -6.29 -16.59 -5.88
CA VAL A 69 -6.29 -16.05 -7.24
C VAL A 69 -6.41 -17.14 -8.30
N GLY A 70 -6.12 -18.41 -7.97
CA GLY A 70 -6.11 -19.51 -8.93
C GLY A 70 -5.10 -19.31 -10.08
N GLY A 71 -4.03 -18.55 -9.85
CA GLY A 71 -3.11 -18.12 -10.90
C GLY A 71 -1.83 -17.44 -10.39
N ASN A 72 -1.03 -16.93 -11.32
CA ASN A 72 0.24 -16.23 -11.02
C ASN A 72 0.20 -14.74 -11.35
N TYR A 73 -1.01 -14.18 -11.51
CA TYR A 73 -1.20 -12.79 -11.90
C TYR A 73 -2.45 -12.23 -11.24
N TRP A 74 -2.28 -11.07 -10.62
CA TRP A 74 -3.34 -10.29 -10.01
C TRP A 74 -3.05 -8.81 -10.22
N HIS A 75 -4.08 -8.08 -10.67
CA HIS A 75 -4.20 -6.64 -10.50
C HIS A 75 -5.66 -6.34 -10.25
N ALA A 76 -5.95 -5.64 -9.15
CA ALA A 76 -7.29 -5.37 -8.66
C ALA A 76 -8.15 -4.64 -9.69
N THR A 77 -7.56 -3.68 -10.42
CA THR A 77 -8.26 -2.94 -11.49
C THR A 77 -8.75 -3.88 -12.59
N GLU A 78 -7.90 -4.80 -13.03
CA GLU A 78 -8.25 -5.75 -14.09
C GLU A 78 -9.23 -6.80 -13.59
N ALA A 79 -9.03 -7.31 -12.37
CA ALA A 79 -9.94 -8.27 -11.75
C ALA A 79 -11.38 -7.73 -11.68
N LEU A 80 -11.57 -6.49 -11.23
CA LEU A 80 -12.90 -5.87 -11.18
C LEU A 80 -13.48 -5.59 -12.57
N ARG A 81 -12.65 -5.16 -13.54
CA ARG A 81 -13.08 -4.94 -14.92
C ARG A 81 -13.53 -6.25 -15.59
N ASP A 82 -12.81 -7.33 -15.33
CA ASP A 82 -13.00 -8.63 -15.96
C ASP A 82 -14.03 -9.50 -15.21
N GLY A 83 -14.73 -8.94 -14.21
CA GLY A 83 -15.84 -9.58 -13.51
C GLY A 83 -15.43 -10.55 -12.39
N ARG A 84 -14.16 -10.55 -11.96
CA ARG A 84 -13.61 -11.38 -10.88
C ARG A 84 -13.82 -10.76 -9.49
N THR A 85 -15.01 -10.21 -9.26
CA THR A 85 -15.34 -9.53 -7.99
C THR A 85 -15.37 -10.50 -6.81
N ASP A 86 -15.78 -11.74 -7.04
CA ASP A 86 -15.71 -12.83 -6.06
C ASP A 86 -14.29 -13.02 -5.52
N VAL A 87 -13.29 -13.16 -6.41
CA VAL A 87 -11.88 -13.32 -6.01
C VAL A 87 -11.35 -12.07 -5.30
N PHE A 88 -11.80 -10.88 -5.70
CA PHE A 88 -11.43 -9.64 -5.03
C PHE A 88 -11.96 -9.61 -3.59
N LEU A 89 -13.21 -10.03 -3.37
CA LEU A 89 -13.80 -10.14 -2.04
C LEU A 89 -13.15 -11.25 -1.21
N ASP A 90 -12.79 -12.38 -1.81
CA ASP A 90 -12.05 -13.45 -1.13
C ASP A 90 -10.67 -12.97 -0.65
N MET A 91 -9.98 -12.12 -1.43
CA MET A 91 -8.74 -11.48 -0.98
C MET A 91 -8.98 -10.54 0.20
N LEU A 92 -10.02 -9.69 0.16
CA LEU A 92 -10.37 -8.82 1.29
C LEU A 92 -10.72 -9.61 2.55
N GLU A 93 -11.47 -10.71 2.39
CA GLU A 93 -11.84 -11.60 3.48
C GLU A 93 -10.62 -12.31 4.07
N HIS A 94 -9.72 -12.80 3.22
CA HIS A 94 -8.46 -13.38 3.66
C HIS A 94 -7.65 -12.37 4.49
N MET A 95 -7.54 -11.13 4.00
CA MET A 95 -6.87 -10.06 4.73
C MET A 95 -7.54 -9.77 6.08
N ARG A 96 -8.88 -9.67 6.11
CA ARG A 96 -9.69 -9.43 7.32
C ARG A 96 -9.52 -10.53 8.36
N SER A 97 -9.34 -11.78 7.92
CA SER A 97 -9.20 -12.96 8.78
C SER A 97 -7.79 -13.15 9.34
N HIS A 98 -6.77 -12.49 8.77
CA HIS A 98 -5.38 -12.71 9.13
C HIS A 98 -5.06 -12.10 10.51
N PRO A 99 -4.48 -12.88 11.46
CA PRO A 99 -4.41 -12.51 12.88
C PRO A 99 -3.54 -11.30 13.19
N THR A 100 -2.55 -11.02 12.34
CA THR A 100 -1.61 -9.90 12.50
C THR A 100 -1.73 -8.87 11.38
N MET A 101 -2.89 -8.80 10.72
CA MET A 101 -3.07 -7.85 9.62
C MET A 101 -2.94 -6.42 10.15
N ASN A 102 -2.15 -5.61 9.45
CA ASN A 102 -2.00 -4.19 9.72
C ASN A 102 -1.80 -3.46 8.41
N ILE A 103 -2.64 -2.45 8.17
CA ILE A 103 -2.72 -1.71 6.92
C ILE A 103 -2.46 -0.23 7.24
N ILE A 104 -1.68 0.43 6.41
CA ILE A 104 -1.37 1.85 6.57
C ILE A 104 -1.73 2.54 5.26
N VAL A 105 -2.45 3.65 5.35
CA VAL A 105 -2.79 4.47 4.19
C VAL A 105 -2.30 5.88 4.46
N ALA A 106 -1.38 6.38 3.64
CA ALA A 106 -1.01 7.79 3.64
C ALA A 106 -1.60 8.45 2.40
N THR A 107 -2.33 9.55 2.58
CA THR A 107 -3.03 10.22 1.48
C THR A 107 -2.84 11.74 1.53
N THR A 108 -2.81 12.38 0.38
CA THR A 108 -2.81 13.84 0.24
C THR A 108 -3.72 14.25 -0.91
N ASN A 109 -4.32 15.43 -0.81
CA ASN A 109 -4.91 16.10 -1.96
C ASN A 109 -3.80 16.54 -2.92
N VAL A 110 -4.12 16.58 -4.21
CA VAL A 110 -3.20 17.07 -5.25
C VAL A 110 -3.86 18.23 -5.98
N ASP A 111 -3.24 19.39 -5.83
CA ASP A 111 -3.53 20.57 -6.64
C ASP A 111 -2.66 20.51 -7.91
N GLY A 112 -3.29 20.49 -9.07
CA GLY A 112 -2.66 20.35 -10.38
C GLY A 112 -2.77 18.94 -10.96
N SER A 113 -2.88 18.88 -12.29
CA SER A 113 -3.02 17.64 -13.06
C SER A 113 -1.72 17.17 -13.72
N ASP A 114 -0.61 17.90 -13.53
CA ASP A 114 0.67 17.61 -14.18
C ASP A 114 1.49 16.51 -13.46
N GLU A 115 2.47 15.94 -14.15
CA GLU A 115 3.30 14.87 -13.60
C GLU A 115 4.15 15.34 -12.40
N GLN A 116 4.49 16.63 -12.33
CA GLN A 116 5.31 17.18 -11.25
C GLN A 116 4.51 17.27 -9.94
N ALA A 117 3.25 17.69 -9.99
CA ALA A 117 2.34 17.71 -8.86
C ALA A 117 2.14 16.29 -8.29
N MET A 118 1.93 15.31 -9.18
CA MET A 118 1.78 13.91 -8.79
C MET A 118 3.05 13.33 -8.15
N GLU A 119 4.23 13.57 -8.72
CA GLU A 119 5.49 13.08 -8.15
C GLU A 119 5.81 13.78 -6.81
N LYS A 120 5.46 15.06 -6.65
CA LYS A 120 5.59 15.76 -5.36
C LYS A 120 4.68 15.14 -4.30
N ALA A 121 3.41 14.93 -4.63
CA ALA A 121 2.43 14.29 -3.74
C ALA A 121 2.90 12.88 -3.34
N ARG A 122 3.36 12.10 -4.32
CA ARG A 122 3.95 10.77 -4.11
C ARG A 122 5.11 10.80 -3.12
N HIS A 123 6.12 11.64 -3.34
CA HIS A 123 7.25 11.74 -2.42
C HIS A 123 6.81 12.16 -1.02
N GLN A 124 5.80 13.02 -0.90
CA GLN A 124 5.27 13.45 0.38
C GLN A 124 4.63 12.29 1.15
N VAL A 125 3.69 11.56 0.53
CA VAL A 125 3.01 10.43 1.19
C VAL A 125 3.95 9.27 1.48
N LEU A 126 4.88 8.97 0.56
CA LEU A 126 5.85 7.90 0.77
C LEU A 126 6.87 8.26 1.84
N SER A 127 7.29 9.52 1.94
CA SER A 127 8.19 9.97 3.02
C SER A 127 7.54 9.76 4.37
N GLU A 128 6.32 10.28 4.56
CA GLU A 128 5.62 10.20 5.84
C GLU A 128 5.45 8.75 6.28
N LEU A 129 4.94 7.91 5.38
CA LEU A 129 4.69 6.50 5.67
C LEU A 129 5.97 5.76 6.10
N LEU A 130 7.10 5.99 5.41
CA LEU A 130 8.36 5.31 5.74
C LEU A 130 8.98 5.83 7.05
N ILE A 131 8.82 7.12 7.34
CA ILE A 131 9.27 7.74 8.59
C ILE A 131 8.44 7.19 9.76
N ASP A 132 7.11 7.18 9.63
CA ASP A 132 6.19 6.67 10.65
C ASP A 132 6.47 5.20 10.97
N LEU A 133 6.62 4.36 9.94
CA LEU A 133 6.98 2.95 10.13
C LEU A 133 8.32 2.77 10.84
N THR A 134 9.33 3.54 10.43
CA THR A 134 10.66 3.48 11.06
C THR A 134 10.61 3.86 12.55
N ASN A 135 9.79 4.86 12.89
CA ASN A 135 9.67 5.36 14.26
C ASN A 135 8.79 4.48 15.15
N ALA A 136 7.73 3.90 14.57
CA ALA A 136 6.74 3.11 15.31
C ALA A 136 7.26 1.72 15.69
N ASP A 137 8.07 1.08 14.83
CA ASP A 137 8.47 -0.32 15.00
C ASP A 137 9.96 -0.54 14.75
N LYS A 138 10.72 -0.79 15.84
CA LYS A 138 12.16 -1.14 15.74
C LYS A 138 12.41 -2.48 15.06
N SER A 139 11.39 -3.34 14.93
CA SER A 139 11.46 -4.60 14.21
C SER A 139 11.20 -4.44 12.70
N PHE A 140 10.87 -3.24 12.24
CA PHE A 140 10.73 -2.93 10.82
C PHE A 140 12.07 -3.08 10.08
N ARG A 141 12.04 -3.77 8.93
CA ARG A 141 13.23 -4.10 8.15
C ARG A 141 13.21 -3.60 6.73
N GLY A 142 12.04 -3.30 6.17
CA GLY A 142 12.02 -2.81 4.80
C GLY A 142 10.65 -2.55 4.20
N ALA A 143 10.67 -1.78 3.12
CA ALA A 143 9.55 -1.54 2.24
C ALA A 143 9.79 -2.20 0.88
N ILE A 144 8.77 -2.90 0.40
CA ILE A 144 8.75 -3.59 -0.89
C ILE A 144 7.63 -2.95 -1.71
N MET A 145 7.94 -2.50 -2.91
CA MET A 145 7.01 -1.78 -3.78
C MET A 145 7.12 -2.31 -5.21
N GLU A 146 6.05 -2.20 -5.99
CA GLU A 146 6.08 -2.56 -7.40
C GLU A 146 7.12 -1.73 -8.18
N GLN A 147 7.91 -2.41 -9.02
CA GLN A 147 8.86 -1.77 -9.91
C GLN A 147 8.13 -0.95 -11.00
N ARG A 148 8.59 0.28 -11.26
CA ARG A 148 8.00 1.15 -12.27
C ARG A 148 8.46 0.80 -13.69
N ASP A 149 7.63 1.16 -14.67
CA ASP A 149 7.79 0.86 -16.11
C ASP A 149 9.08 1.39 -16.76
N ASN A 150 9.78 2.34 -16.12
CA ASN A 150 11.02 2.91 -16.65
C ASN A 150 12.10 3.04 -15.57
N ARG A 151 13.32 2.63 -15.94
CA ARG A 151 14.55 2.78 -15.16
C ARG A 151 14.77 4.20 -14.63
N ARG A 152 14.41 5.26 -15.36
CA ARG A 152 14.54 6.64 -14.88
C ARG A 152 13.72 6.88 -13.61
N LYS A 153 12.52 6.31 -13.54
CA LYS A 153 11.62 6.43 -12.39
C LYS A 153 12.16 5.63 -11.20
N ASN A 154 12.63 4.39 -11.44
CA ASN A 154 13.30 3.60 -10.40
C ASN A 154 14.56 4.29 -9.85
N ASN A 155 15.38 4.91 -10.70
CA ASN A 155 16.55 5.67 -10.26
C ASN A 155 16.16 6.90 -9.42
N SER A 156 15.00 7.50 -9.69
CA SER A 156 14.45 8.61 -8.91
C SER A 156 14.06 8.13 -7.52
N ASP A 157 13.40 6.98 -7.42
CA ASP A 157 13.04 6.35 -6.14
C ASP A 157 14.30 6.00 -5.33
N ASP A 158 15.31 5.42 -5.96
CA ASP A 158 16.60 5.14 -5.31
C ASP A 158 17.30 6.40 -4.80
N ALA A 159 17.22 7.51 -5.53
CA ALA A 159 17.76 8.80 -5.09
C ALA A 159 16.96 9.37 -3.91
N PHE A 160 15.64 9.31 -3.99
CA PHE A 160 14.73 9.75 -2.93
C PHE A 160 14.98 9.01 -1.62
N ILE A 161 15.03 7.68 -1.64
CA ILE A 161 15.28 6.86 -0.44
C ILE A 161 16.69 7.11 0.12
N ARG A 162 17.70 7.28 -0.75
CA ARG A 162 19.05 7.66 -0.29
C ARG A 162 19.05 8.99 0.46
N ASN A 163 18.31 9.99 -0.03
CA ASN A 163 18.22 11.28 0.64
C ASN A 163 17.56 11.14 2.02
N LEU A 164 16.46 10.37 2.15
CA LEU A 164 15.84 10.12 3.45
C LEU A 164 16.80 9.44 4.45
N ARG A 165 17.66 8.53 4.00
CA ARG A 165 18.71 7.91 4.84
C ARG A 165 19.79 8.92 5.24
N LEU A 166 20.25 9.76 4.31
CA LEU A 166 21.27 10.78 4.57
C LEU A 166 20.78 11.86 5.53
N GLU A 167 19.48 12.17 5.49
CA GLU A 167 18.81 13.08 6.42
C GLU A 167 18.43 12.43 7.75
N GLU A 168 18.84 11.17 7.99
CA GLU A 168 18.54 10.39 9.20
C GLU A 168 17.04 10.23 9.51
N LYS A 169 16.18 10.41 8.50
CA LYS A 169 14.72 10.28 8.62
C LYS A 169 14.24 8.84 8.63
N ILE A 170 15.00 7.94 8.01
CA ILE A 170 14.74 6.49 8.00
C ILE A 170 16.00 5.72 8.40
N SER A 171 15.83 4.52 8.94
CA SER A 171 16.95 3.68 9.37
C SER A 171 17.90 3.36 8.19
N PRO A 172 19.22 3.51 8.36
CA PRO A 172 20.19 3.11 7.34
C PRO A 172 20.12 1.62 6.98
N ALA A 173 19.63 0.79 7.91
CA ALA A 173 19.46 -0.65 7.73
C ALA A 173 18.12 -1.03 7.06
N MET A 174 17.18 -0.09 6.91
CA MET A 174 15.90 -0.35 6.26
C MET A 174 16.11 -0.63 4.77
N ALA A 175 15.68 -1.80 4.31
CA ALA A 175 15.73 -2.18 2.91
C ALA A 175 14.59 -1.54 2.11
N PHE A 176 14.90 -0.97 0.95
CA PHE A 176 13.87 -0.54 0.00
C PHE A 176 14.06 -1.34 -1.28
N LYS A 177 13.02 -2.05 -1.72
CA LYS A 177 13.09 -2.96 -2.87
C LYS A 177 11.96 -2.69 -3.86
N LEU A 178 12.33 -2.50 -5.12
CA LEU A 178 11.42 -2.43 -6.26
C LEU A 178 11.35 -3.81 -6.92
N ILE A 179 10.19 -4.47 -6.84
CA ILE A 179 9.98 -5.87 -7.19
C ILE A 179 8.77 -6.01 -8.11
N SER A 180 8.77 -7.00 -9.01
CA SER A 180 7.58 -7.31 -9.80
C SER A 180 6.58 -8.14 -8.98
N PRO A 181 5.26 -7.92 -9.10
CA PRO A 181 4.24 -8.78 -8.49
C PRO A 181 4.31 -10.26 -8.92
N GLN A 182 4.99 -10.56 -10.04
CA GLN A 182 5.26 -11.93 -10.47
C GLN A 182 6.35 -12.62 -9.64
N ILE A 183 7.22 -11.85 -8.98
CA ILE A 183 8.28 -12.35 -8.09
C ILE A 183 7.75 -12.49 -6.67
N ASP A 184 7.05 -11.47 -6.16
CA ASP A 184 6.52 -11.45 -4.81
C ASP A 184 5.03 -11.15 -4.84
N ARG A 185 4.23 -12.20 -4.62
CA ARG A 185 2.77 -12.14 -4.68
C ARG A 185 2.18 -11.32 -3.54
N ASN A 186 2.93 -11.04 -2.48
CA ASN A 186 2.43 -10.19 -1.39
C ASN A 186 2.18 -8.75 -1.86
N LEU A 187 2.70 -8.34 -3.02
CA LEU A 187 2.33 -7.07 -3.69
C LEU A 187 0.86 -7.03 -4.14
N TRP A 188 0.16 -8.17 -4.21
CA TRP A 188 -1.27 -8.21 -4.53
C TRP A 188 -2.14 -7.67 -3.38
N LEU A 189 -1.64 -7.73 -2.14
CA LEU A 189 -2.34 -7.25 -0.95
C LEU A 189 -2.52 -5.72 -0.97
N PRO A 190 -1.45 -4.90 -1.08
CA PRO A 190 -1.62 -3.46 -1.14
C PRO A 190 -2.34 -3.01 -2.41
N ASP A 191 -2.22 -3.70 -3.55
CA ASP A 191 -3.02 -3.40 -4.76
C ASP A 191 -4.53 -3.59 -4.52
N THR A 192 -4.89 -4.66 -3.81
CA THR A 192 -6.28 -4.91 -3.41
C THR A 192 -6.77 -3.87 -2.39
N ALA A 193 -5.97 -3.56 -1.37
CA ALA A 193 -6.30 -2.55 -0.37
C ALA A 193 -6.40 -1.14 -0.98
N ALA A 194 -5.49 -0.78 -1.88
CA ALA A 194 -5.47 0.48 -2.60
C ALA A 194 -6.70 0.63 -3.48
N MET A 195 -7.13 -0.43 -4.16
CA MET A 195 -8.37 -0.41 -4.92
C MET A 195 -9.59 -0.27 -4.01
N ALA A 196 -9.69 -1.01 -2.90
CA ALA A 196 -10.80 -0.86 -1.95
C ALA A 196 -10.87 0.57 -1.38
N TYR A 197 -9.73 1.12 -0.98
CA TYR A 197 -9.62 2.49 -0.50
C TYR A 197 -10.03 3.51 -1.58
N ARG A 198 -9.51 3.34 -2.82
CA ARG A 198 -9.87 4.15 -3.98
C ARG A 198 -11.38 4.21 -4.18
N ARG A 199 -12.08 3.08 -4.07
CA ARG A 199 -13.54 3.02 -4.31
C ARG A 199 -14.34 3.78 -3.26
N THR A 200 -13.82 3.91 -2.04
CA THR A 200 -14.40 4.78 -1.01
C THR A 200 -14.48 6.24 -1.49
N ILE A 201 -13.42 6.72 -2.15
CA ILE A 201 -13.32 8.11 -2.63
C ILE A 201 -14.03 8.30 -3.97
N THR A 202 -13.88 7.33 -4.87
CA THR A 202 -14.24 7.47 -6.29
C THR A 202 -15.66 6.99 -6.61
N HIS A 203 -16.25 6.13 -5.77
CA HIS A 203 -17.57 5.53 -6.00
C HIS A 203 -18.51 5.69 -4.78
N PRO A 204 -18.63 6.89 -4.18
CA PRO A 204 -19.27 7.07 -2.86
C PRO A 204 -20.76 6.69 -2.79
N TYR A 205 -21.40 6.46 -3.93
CA TYR A 205 -22.84 6.18 -4.03
C TYR A 205 -23.18 4.75 -4.44
N ASN A 206 -22.22 3.80 -4.43
CA ASN A 206 -22.50 2.39 -4.65
C ASN A 206 -21.90 1.50 -3.55
N GLU A 207 -22.33 0.24 -3.51
CA GLU A 207 -21.96 -0.73 -2.47
C GLU A 207 -20.45 -0.89 -2.30
N THR A 208 -19.70 -0.73 -3.39
CA THR A 208 -18.26 -0.96 -3.40
C THR A 208 -17.45 0.12 -2.68
N SER A 209 -18.07 1.26 -2.36
CA SER A 209 -17.48 2.26 -1.46
C SER A 209 -17.29 1.74 -0.04
N GLN A 210 -18.07 0.73 0.37
CA GLN A 210 -18.03 0.20 1.73
C GLN A 210 -16.95 -0.87 1.92
N TRP A 211 -16.40 -1.45 0.85
CA TRP A 211 -15.45 -2.58 0.95
C TRP A 211 -14.24 -2.29 1.85
N PHE A 212 -13.65 -1.10 1.79
CA PHE A 212 -12.55 -0.76 2.71
C PHE A 212 -13.03 -0.67 4.16
N GLY A 213 -14.20 -0.03 4.38
CA GLY A 213 -14.84 0.10 5.69
C GLY A 213 -15.17 -1.26 6.32
N ASP A 214 -15.83 -2.11 5.56
CA ASP A 214 -16.37 -3.39 6.01
C ASP A 214 -15.28 -4.42 6.29
N TYR A 215 -14.22 -4.46 5.47
CA TYR A 215 -13.20 -5.49 5.55
C TYR A 215 -11.91 -5.04 6.23
N LEU A 216 -11.44 -3.82 5.95
CA LEU A 216 -10.06 -3.44 6.25
C LEU A 216 -9.94 -2.38 7.33
N GLN A 217 -10.91 -1.47 7.48
CA GLN A 217 -10.79 -0.28 8.32
C GLN A 217 -10.42 -0.59 9.78
N LYS A 218 -10.91 -1.69 10.35
CA LYS A 218 -10.57 -2.12 11.72
C LYS A 218 -9.07 -2.35 11.93
N PHE A 219 -8.34 -2.71 10.87
CA PHE A 219 -6.92 -3.03 10.88
C PHE A 219 -6.07 -1.95 10.19
N SER A 220 -6.69 -0.83 9.83
CA SER A 220 -6.07 0.24 9.04
C SER A 220 -5.77 1.46 9.89
N HIS A 221 -4.61 2.06 9.65
CA HIS A 221 -4.27 3.41 10.08
C HIS A 221 -4.27 4.34 8.84
N VAL A 222 -5.11 5.37 8.84
CA VAL A 222 -5.22 6.31 7.71
C VAL A 222 -4.70 7.68 8.14
N THR A 223 -3.67 8.16 7.45
CA THR A 223 -3.05 9.47 7.65
C THR A 223 -3.35 10.36 6.46
N VAL A 224 -4.02 11.48 6.70
CA VAL A 224 -4.28 12.52 5.68
C VAL A 224 -3.28 13.65 5.89
N LEU A 225 -2.43 13.89 4.88
CA LEU A 225 -1.41 14.94 4.95
C LEU A 225 -2.00 16.30 4.57
N ASN A 226 -1.43 17.34 5.18
CA ASN A 226 -1.78 18.74 4.93
C ASN A 226 -3.26 19.10 5.24
N GLU A 227 -3.90 18.48 6.23
CA GLU A 227 -5.18 18.97 6.77
C GLU A 227 -4.99 20.29 7.54
N ASN A 228 -4.69 21.37 6.82
CA ASN A 228 -4.99 22.72 7.23
C ASN A 228 -5.93 23.29 6.17
N THR A 229 -7.21 23.43 6.55
CA THR A 229 -8.36 23.97 5.81
C THR A 229 -9.17 22.98 4.96
N ASN A 230 -10.38 22.73 5.48
CA ASN A 230 -11.57 22.16 4.84
C ASN A 230 -11.59 20.63 4.65
N PRO A 231 -12.24 19.86 5.56
CA PRO A 231 -12.47 18.45 5.31
C PRO A 231 -13.41 18.33 4.11
N ASP A 232 -12.89 17.85 2.97
CA ASP A 232 -13.74 17.30 1.94
C ASP A 232 -14.51 16.14 2.58
N PRO A 233 -15.85 16.17 2.64
CA PRO A 233 -16.65 15.10 3.25
C PRO A 233 -16.47 13.72 2.59
N ARG A 234 -15.74 13.63 1.47
CA ARG A 234 -15.33 12.38 0.79
C ARG A 234 -13.98 11.84 1.26
N VAL A 235 -13.13 12.67 1.87
CA VAL A 235 -12.03 12.16 2.68
C VAL A 235 -12.72 11.62 3.92
N LEU A 236 -12.63 10.30 4.15
CA LEU A 236 -13.23 9.67 5.32
C LEU A 236 -12.89 10.57 6.52
N PRO A 237 -13.89 11.15 7.20
CA PRO A 237 -13.61 11.98 8.36
C PRO A 237 -12.72 11.17 9.29
N ILE A 238 -11.69 11.80 9.87
CA ILE A 238 -10.92 11.22 10.97
C ILE A 238 -11.94 10.70 11.99
N MET A 239 -12.17 9.40 11.95
CA MET A 239 -13.12 8.73 12.83
C MET A 239 -12.33 8.29 14.05
N SER A 240 -12.64 8.68 15.28
CA SER A 240 -13.34 9.82 15.89
C SER A 240 -13.18 9.59 17.41
N GLU A 241 -13.62 10.52 18.25
CA GLU A 241 -13.82 10.33 19.70
C GLU A 241 -14.65 9.09 20.12
N ARG A 242 -15.14 8.25 19.19
CA ARG A 242 -15.70 6.92 19.49
C ARG A 242 -14.74 5.99 20.24
N MET A 243 -13.43 6.24 20.21
CA MET A 243 -12.47 5.50 21.05
C MET A 243 -12.52 5.86 22.54
N LYS A 244 -13.24 6.89 22.99
CA LYS A 244 -13.44 7.13 24.44
C LYS A 244 -14.51 6.24 25.10
N LYS A 245 -15.27 5.45 24.33
CA LYS A 245 -16.39 4.65 24.88
C LYS A 245 -16.27 3.12 24.76
N ILE A 246 -15.23 2.59 24.11
CA ILE A 246 -15.05 1.13 24.02
C ILE A 246 -13.97 0.61 25.01
N GLN A 247 -13.34 1.50 25.78
CA GLN A 247 -12.39 1.11 26.84
C GLN A 247 -13.03 0.99 28.25
N ASN A 248 -14.37 1.07 28.35
CA ASN A 248 -15.11 0.99 29.62
C ASN A 248 -16.32 0.04 29.57
N ASP A 249 -16.16 -1.15 29.00
CA ASP A 249 -16.98 -2.30 29.42
C ASP A 249 -16.15 -3.57 29.21
N PRO A 250 -15.95 -4.40 30.26
CA PRO A 250 -15.01 -5.52 30.27
C PRO A 250 -15.38 -6.68 29.35
#